data_AF-R0CW90-F1
#
_entry.id   AF-R0CW90-F1
#
_cell.length_a   1.000
_cell.length_b   1.000
_cell.length_c   1.000
_cell.angle_alpha   90.00
_cell.angle_beta   90.00
_cell.angle_gamma   90.00
#
_symmetry.space_group_name_H-M   'P 1'
#
loop_
_entity.id
_entity.type
_entity.pdbx_description
1 polymer ?
#
loop_
_entity_poly.entity_id
_entity_poly.type
_entity_poly.pdbx_seq_one_letter_code
_entity_poly.pdbx_strand_id
1 'polypeptide(L)'
;MQELTPYQKDAIGRVTHIRQDVINFQNDWPRLNTAELLPPITWGELERQLTSLSVSPTGAAMVRDLVEATRKQAPFKPSELVLREILCIASAVMDETFLSDSDSSSPDLDGVDLID
;
A
#
# COMPACT_ATOMS: atom_id res chain seq x y z
N MET A 1 -18.75 34.54 -6.78
CA MET A 1 -18.05 33.34 -6.29
C MET A 1 -17.95 32.38 -7.46
N GLN A 2 -16.74 32.01 -7.86
CA GLN A 2 -16.53 31.07 -8.98
C GLN A 2 -16.69 29.65 -8.41
N GLU A 3 -17.75 28.95 -8.81
CA GLU A 3 -18.00 27.59 -8.33
C GLU A 3 -16.92 26.64 -8.88
N LEU A 4 -16.30 25.88 -7.98
CA LEU A 4 -15.30 24.89 -8.32
C LEU A 4 -15.96 23.71 -9.03
N THR A 5 -15.38 23.29 -10.15
CA THR A 5 -15.83 22.09 -10.87
C THR A 5 -15.61 20.84 -10.01
N PRO A 6 -16.35 19.74 -10.26
CA PRO A 6 -16.17 18.49 -9.52
C PRO A 6 -14.72 17.98 -9.54
N TYR A 7 -14.04 18.13 -10.69
CA TYR A 7 -12.62 17.79 -10.84
C TYR A 7 -11.70 18.65 -9.97
N GLN A 8 -11.96 19.96 -9.87
CA GLN A 8 -11.20 20.86 -9.02
C GLN A 8 -11.38 20.54 -7.54
N LYS A 9 -12.62 20.22 -7.11
CA LYS A 9 -12.90 19.81 -5.74
C LYS A 9 -12.15 18.53 -5.35
N ASP A 10 -12.18 17.55 -6.24
CA ASP A 10 -11.49 16.25 -6.06
C ASP A 10 -9.96 16.41 -6.05
N ALA A 11 -9.40 17.23 -6.94
CA ALA A 11 -7.98 17.56 -6.93
C ALA A 11 -7.55 18.28 -5.64
N ILE A 12 -8.34 19.24 -5.15
CA ILE A 12 -8.10 19.93 -3.88
C ILE A 12 -8.18 18.95 -2.71
N GLY A 13 -9.16 18.04 -2.70
CA GLY A 13 -9.30 17.01 -1.68
C GLY A 13 -8.04 16.13 -1.58
N ARG A 14 -7.54 15.63 -2.71
CA ARG A 14 -6.31 14.84 -2.76
C ARG A 14 -5.08 15.60 -2.26
N VAL A 15 -4.92 16.86 -2.68
CA VAL A 15 -3.78 17.69 -2.23
C VAL A 15 -3.84 17.95 -0.73
N THR A 16 -5.03 18.18 -0.20
CA THR A 16 -5.22 18.44 1.24
C THR A 16 -4.89 17.19 2.06
N HIS A 17 -5.32 16.01 1.60
CA HIS A 17 -5.00 14.74 2.24
C HIS A 17 -3.49 14.48 2.28
N ILE A 18 -2.79 14.61 1.14
CA ILE A 18 -1.33 14.38 1.09
C ILE A 18 -0.60 15.34 2.04
N ARG A 19 -1.01 16.61 2.11
CA ARG A 19 -0.39 17.57 3.03
C ARG A 19 -0.60 17.19 4.49
N GLN A 20 -1.81 16.73 4.84
CA GLN A 20 -2.11 16.31 6.19
C GLN A 20 -1.27 15.09 6.59
N ASP A 21 -1.12 14.11 5.70
CA ASP A 21 -0.28 12.94 5.95
C ASP A 21 1.17 13.32 6.20
N VAL A 22 1.71 14.26 5.41
CA VAL A 22 3.08 14.76 5.59
C VAL A 22 3.24 15.48 6.93
N ILE A 23 2.27 16.30 7.33
CA ILE A 23 2.29 16.99 8.62
C ILE A 23 2.25 15.98 9.77
N ASN A 24 1.33 15.02 9.72
CA ASN A 24 1.19 13.99 10.73
C ASN A 24 2.48 13.17 10.84
N PHE A 25 3.04 12.74 9.70
CA PHE A 25 4.29 12.00 9.67
C PHE A 25 5.44 12.77 10.32
N GLN A 26 5.59 14.06 10.02
CA GLN A 26 6.67 14.87 10.60
C GLN A 26 6.51 15.13 12.11
N ASN A 27 5.27 15.13 12.61
CA ASN A 27 5.01 15.24 14.05
C ASN A 27 5.37 13.95 14.79
N ASP A 28 5.08 12.79 14.18
CA ASP A 28 5.36 11.48 14.76
C ASP A 28 6.85 11.10 14.62
N TRP A 29 7.48 11.52 13.51
CA TRP A 29 8.85 11.19 13.11
C TRP A 29 9.66 12.48 12.90
N PRO A 30 10.24 13.05 13.96
CA PRO A 30 11.09 14.23 13.83
C PRO A 30 12.35 13.90 13.02
N ARG A 31 12.82 14.88 12.24
CA ARG A 31 13.98 14.71 11.36
C ARG A 31 15.22 14.26 12.13
N LEU A 32 15.88 13.23 11.64
CA LEU A 32 17.16 12.77 12.16
C LEU A 32 18.29 13.74 11.77
N ASN A 33 19.29 13.89 12.65
CA ASN A 33 20.44 14.77 12.43
C ASN A 33 21.59 14.13 11.63
N THR A 34 21.40 12.91 11.12
CA THR A 34 22.44 12.13 10.42
C THR A 34 22.08 11.97 8.94
N ALA A 35 23.10 12.00 8.07
CA ALA A 35 22.95 12.16 6.63
C ALA A 35 23.55 11.01 5.79
N GLU A 36 23.47 9.77 6.28
CA GLU A 36 23.82 8.61 5.45
C GLU A 36 22.62 8.24 4.56
N LEU A 37 22.84 8.28 3.24
CA LEU A 37 21.82 7.98 2.26
C LEU A 37 21.75 6.48 2.00
N LEU A 38 20.52 5.99 1.78
CA LEU A 38 20.32 4.66 1.21
C LEU A 38 20.90 4.58 -0.21
N PRO A 39 21.32 3.37 -0.66
CA PRO A 39 21.74 3.18 -2.03
C PRO A 39 20.63 3.56 -3.00
N PRO A 40 20.96 4.20 -4.13
CA PRO A 40 19.98 4.53 -5.15
C PRO A 40 19.48 3.24 -5.81
N ILE A 41 18.17 3.07 -5.83
CA ILE A 41 17.48 1.99 -6.55
C ILE A 41 16.41 2.60 -7.46
N THR A 42 16.18 1.98 -8.61
CA THR A 42 15.12 2.37 -9.54
C THR A 42 13.78 1.76 -9.15
N TRP A 43 12.68 2.37 -9.60
CA TRP A 43 11.33 1.82 -9.40
C TRP A 43 11.17 0.41 -9.97
N GLY A 44 11.79 0.12 -11.12
CA GLY A 44 11.75 -1.22 -11.72
C GLY A 44 12.57 -2.26 -10.95
N GLU A 45 13.66 -1.84 -10.27
CA GLU A 45 14.38 -2.73 -9.37
C GLU A 45 13.57 -3.03 -8.12
N LEU A 46 12.88 -2.03 -7.56
CA LEU A 46 11.97 -2.23 -6.43
C LEU A 46 10.83 -3.18 -6.78
N GLU A 47 10.15 -2.96 -7.90
CA GLU A 47 9.06 -3.83 -8.39
C GLU A 47 9.56 -5.27 -8.53
N ARG A 48 10.72 -5.48 -9.16
CA ARG A 48 11.32 -6.81 -9.31
C ARG A 48 11.57 -7.50 -7.97
N GLN A 49 12.11 -6.79 -6.98
CA GLN A 49 12.40 -7.37 -5.66
C GLN A 49 11.11 -7.71 -4.92
N LEU A 50 10.12 -6.82 -4.90
CA LEU A 50 8.84 -7.07 -4.22
C LEU A 50 8.08 -8.24 -4.85
N THR A 51 8.07 -8.35 -6.18
CA THR A 51 7.48 -9.50 -6.89
C THR A 51 8.19 -10.80 -6.51
N SER A 52 9.52 -10.79 -6.42
CA SER A 52 10.30 -11.97 -6.02
C SER A 52 10.12 -12.36 -4.55
N LEU A 53 9.85 -11.40 -3.67
CA LEU A 53 9.62 -11.63 -2.24
C LEU A 53 8.18 -12.03 -1.93
N SER A 54 7.26 -11.85 -2.88
CA SER A 54 5.85 -12.16 -2.68
C SER A 54 5.66 -13.65 -2.42
N VAL A 55 4.94 -13.99 -1.35
CA VAL A 55 4.72 -15.40 -0.95
C VAL A 55 3.59 -16.07 -1.73
N SER A 56 2.73 -15.29 -2.39
CA SER A 56 1.60 -15.79 -3.19
C SER A 56 1.62 -15.23 -4.62
N PRO A 57 1.09 -15.99 -5.61
CA PRO A 57 0.92 -15.49 -6.97
C PRO A 57 0.04 -14.23 -7.05
N THR A 58 -0.98 -14.15 -6.17
CA THR A 58 -1.85 -12.98 -6.09
C THR A 58 -1.11 -11.75 -5.59
N GLY A 59 -0.31 -11.89 -4.52
CA GLY A 59 0.55 -10.81 -4.03
C GLY A 59 1.52 -10.33 -5.11
N ALA A 60 2.18 -11.27 -5.81
CA ALA A 60 3.10 -10.96 -6.91
C ALA A 60 2.43 -10.19 -8.05
N ALA A 61 1.17 -10.51 -8.38
CA ALA A 61 0.41 -9.80 -9.40
C ALA A 61 0.05 -8.36 -8.98
N MET A 62 -0.18 -8.12 -7.68
CA MET A 62 -0.56 -6.80 -7.15
C MET A 62 0.62 -5.82 -7.03
N VAL A 63 1.87 -6.33 -6.94
CA VAL A 63 3.07 -5.49 -6.72
C VAL A 63 3.14 -4.34 -7.72
N ARG A 64 2.89 -4.60 -9.01
CA ARG A 64 2.98 -3.58 -10.05
C ARG A 64 2.04 -2.40 -9.79
N ASP A 65 0.79 -2.67 -9.44
CA ASP A 65 -0.21 -1.63 -9.21
C ASP A 65 0.09 -0.84 -7.93
N LEU A 66 0.54 -1.53 -6.87
CA LEU A 66 0.93 -0.90 -5.61
C LEU A 66 2.16 0.01 -5.79
N VAL A 67 3.21 -0.48 -6.44
CA VAL A 67 4.43 0.30 -6.73
C VAL A 67 4.10 1.49 -7.63
N GLU A 68 3.24 1.31 -8.64
CA GLU A 68 2.83 2.39 -9.54
C GLU A 68 2.04 3.49 -8.80
N ALA A 69 1.14 3.10 -7.89
CA ALA A 69 0.40 4.04 -7.05
C ALA A 69 1.34 4.85 -6.16
N THR A 70 2.27 4.19 -5.47
CA THR A 70 3.28 4.86 -4.63
C THR A 70 4.20 5.77 -5.45
N ARG A 71 4.66 5.32 -6.62
CA ARG A 71 5.51 6.10 -7.54
C ARG A 71 4.87 7.42 -7.95
N LYS A 72 3.56 7.43 -8.22
CA LYS A 72 2.80 8.65 -8.58
C LYS A 72 2.75 9.66 -7.45
N GLN A 73 2.79 9.20 -6.20
CA GLN A 73 2.70 10.05 -5.02
C GLN A 73 4.06 10.47 -4.46
N ALA A 74 5.11 9.69 -4.73
CA ALA A 74 6.44 9.89 -4.18
C ALA A 74 7.02 11.32 -4.35
N PRO A 75 6.84 12.03 -5.49
CA PRO A 75 7.34 13.40 -5.63
C PRO A 75 6.73 14.42 -4.67
N PHE A 76 5.59 14.08 -4.04
CA PHE A 76 4.84 14.97 -3.16
C PHE A 76 5.00 14.62 -1.67
N LYS A 77 5.84 13.63 -1.34
CA LYS A 77 6.03 13.11 0.02
C LYS A 77 7.51 13.14 0.42
N PRO A 78 7.84 13.28 1.72
CA PRO A 78 9.19 13.03 2.22
C PRO A 78 9.64 11.62 1.86
N SER A 79 10.93 11.44 1.51
CA SER A 79 11.49 10.13 1.14
C SER A 79 11.29 9.06 2.22
N GLU A 80 11.36 9.45 3.49
CA GLU A 80 11.12 8.54 4.63
C GLU A 80 9.67 8.04 4.69
N LEU A 81 8.70 8.89 4.37
CA LEU A 81 7.29 8.49 4.28
C LEU A 81 7.07 7.55 3.09
N VAL A 82 7.68 7.83 1.94
CA VAL A 82 7.63 6.94 0.77
C VAL A 82 8.25 5.58 1.11
N LEU A 83 9.39 5.57 1.81
CA LEU A 83 10.03 4.35 2.29
C LEU A 83 9.09 3.56 3.22
N ARG A 84 8.40 4.23 4.14
CA ARG A 84 7.41 3.58 5.02
C ARG A 84 6.29 2.91 4.22
N GLU A 85 5.76 3.57 3.20
CA GLU A 85 4.74 2.99 2.32
C GLU A 85 5.26 1.76 1.57
N ILE A 86 6.49 1.82 1.08
CA ILE A 86 7.16 0.67 0.44
C ILE A 86 7.30 -0.50 1.43
N LEU A 87 7.68 -0.23 2.68
CA LEU A 87 7.79 -1.26 3.72
C LEU A 87 6.41 -1.86 4.06
N CYS A 88 5.34 -1.07 4.05
CA CYS A 88 3.98 -1.58 4.21
C CYS A 88 3.59 -2.51 3.04
N ILE A 89 3.91 -2.14 1.80
CA ILE A 89 3.69 -3.01 0.63
C ILE A 89 4.47 -4.32 0.79
N ALA A 90 5.75 -4.24 1.16
CA ALA A 90 6.59 -5.41 1.37
C ALA A 90 6.00 -6.34 2.43
N SER A 91 5.57 -5.78 3.57
CA SER A 91 4.91 -6.54 4.63
C SER A 91 3.65 -7.26 4.13
N ALA A 92 2.81 -6.57 3.34
CA ALA A 92 1.58 -7.13 2.81
C ALA A 92 1.83 -8.29 1.82
N VAL A 93 2.78 -8.12 0.89
CA VAL A 93 3.03 -9.16 -0.14
C VAL A 93 3.82 -10.36 0.37
N MET A 94 4.55 -10.20 1.48
CA MET A 94 5.26 -11.28 2.18
C MET A 94 4.40 -12.02 3.21
N ASP A 95 3.18 -11.55 3.48
CA ASP A 95 2.29 -12.18 4.46
C ASP A 95 1.49 -13.32 3.83
N GLU A 96 1.65 -14.53 4.36
CA GLU A 96 0.98 -15.75 3.90
C GLU A 96 -0.54 -15.71 4.12
N THR A 97 -1.02 -14.84 5.02
CA THR A 97 -2.44 -14.69 5.36
C THR A 97 -3.15 -13.62 4.55
N PHE A 98 -2.43 -12.90 3.69
CA PHE A 98 -2.87 -11.63 3.10
C PHE A 98 -4.18 -11.70 2.29
N LEU A 99 -4.68 -12.89 1.91
CA LEU A 99 -5.96 -13.07 1.21
C LEU A 99 -6.69 -14.39 1.57
N SER A 100 -6.26 -15.12 2.60
CA SER A 100 -6.73 -16.48 2.90
C SER A 100 -8.18 -16.58 3.41
N ASP A 101 -8.80 -15.46 3.79
CA ASP A 101 -10.17 -15.43 4.32
C ASP A 101 -11.29 -15.58 3.27
N SER A 102 -10.96 -15.75 1.98
CA SER A 102 -11.99 -15.85 0.93
C SER A 102 -12.54 -17.26 0.67
N ASP A 103 -11.99 -18.31 1.28
CA ASP A 103 -12.37 -19.71 0.99
C ASP A 103 -13.15 -20.44 2.10
N SER A 104 -13.52 -19.78 3.21
CA SER A 104 -14.20 -20.46 4.34
C SER A 104 -15.74 -20.48 4.26
N SER A 105 -16.34 -20.50 3.06
CA SER A 105 -17.78 -20.70 2.90
C SER A 105 -18.09 -22.02 2.19
N SER A 106 -17.78 -23.13 2.87
CA SER A 106 -18.45 -24.41 2.60
C SER A 106 -19.44 -24.64 3.74
N PRO A 107 -20.76 -24.51 3.53
CA PRO A 107 -21.72 -25.02 4.49
C PRO A 107 -21.66 -26.55 4.43
N ASP A 108 -20.98 -27.14 5.42
CA ASP A 108 -21.07 -28.57 5.71
C ASP A 108 -22.53 -28.90 6.05
N LEU A 109 -23.28 -29.40 5.07
CA LEU A 109 -24.59 -30.01 5.29
C LEU A 109 -24.39 -31.49 5.64
N ASP A 110 -23.85 -31.75 6.83
CA ASP A 110 -23.98 -33.05 7.49
C ASP A 110 -25.06 -32.95 8.56
N GLY A 111 -26.23 -33.49 8.23
CA GLY A 111 -27.38 -33.65 9.11
C GLY A 111 -28.14 -34.91 8.74
N VAL A 112 -27.54 -36.07 9.03
CA VAL A 112 -28.23 -37.37 9.07
C VAL A 112 -29.10 -37.44 10.33
N ASP A 113 -30.41 -37.67 10.16
CA ASP A 113 -31.17 -38.70 10.88
C ASP A 113 -32.68 -38.55 10.57
N LEU A 114 -33.25 -39.53 9.87
CA LEU A 114 -34.66 -39.88 10.02
C LEU A 114 -34.82 -41.38 9.77
N ILE A 115 -34.92 -42.07 10.90
CA ILE A 115 -35.37 -43.44 11.05
C ILE A 115 -36.90 -43.43 10.86
N ASP A 116 -37.41 -44.25 9.95
CA ASP A 116 -38.69 -44.97 10.12
C ASP A 116 -38.68 -46.24 9.26
#